data_AF-A0A392NAQ0-F1
#
_entry.id   AF-A0A392NAQ0-F1
#
_cell.length_a   1.000
_cell.length_b   1.000
_cell.length_c   1.000
_cell.angle_alpha   90.00
_cell.angle_beta   90.00
_cell.angle_gamma   90.00
#
_symmetry.space_group_name_H-M   'P 1'
#
loop_
_entity.id
_entity.type
_entity.pdbx_description
1 polymer ?
#
loop_
_entity_poly.entity_id
_entity_poly.type
_entity_poly.pdbx_seq_one_letter_code
_entity_poly.pdbx_strand_id
1 'polypeptide(L)'
;MSIDELICYSDSLHCINLIKGLQVKYRIQAVLIQDIKDLISQINVSIYHTLREGNQCADFFAKLRVSSDVDFVTHTSPPEGVRNLLKND
;
A
#
# COMPACT_ATOMS: atom_id res chain seq x y z
N MET A 1 -13.51 -11.96 11.16
CA MET A 1 -12.40 -12.73 10.57
C MET A 1 -11.13 -12.08 11.08
N SER A 2 -10.41 -12.73 11.99
CA SER A 2 -9.08 -12.23 12.41
C SER A 2 -8.08 -12.63 11.34
N ILE A 3 -7.25 -11.70 10.89
CA ILE A 3 -6.15 -11.99 9.97
C ILE A 3 -4.95 -12.28 10.87
N ASP A 4 -4.52 -13.54 10.91
CA ASP A 4 -3.44 -13.99 11.79
C ASP A 4 -2.05 -13.59 11.26
N GLU A 5 -1.93 -13.45 9.94
CA GLU A 5 -0.72 -13.04 9.25
C GLU A 5 -1.07 -12.35 7.93
N LEU A 6 -0.40 -11.24 7.63
CA LEU A 6 -0.58 -10.50 6.39
C LEU A 6 0.77 -10.23 5.73
N ILE A 7 0.87 -10.53 4.44
CA ILE A 7 2.01 -10.17 3.62
C ILE A 7 1.62 -8.97 2.75
N CYS A 8 2.41 -7.91 2.80
CA CYS A 8 2.18 -6.67 2.05
C CYS A 8 3.36 -6.40 1.12
N TYR A 9 3.08 -6.11 -0.14
CA TYR A 9 4.06 -5.76 -1.15
C TYR A 9 3.93 -4.29 -1.53
N SER A 10 5.07 -3.60 -1.67
CA SER A 10 5.12 -2.23 -2.19
C SER A 10 6.28 -2.08 -3.16
N ASP A 11 6.08 -1.31 -4.22
CA ASP A 11 7.10 -0.97 -5.21
C ASP A 11 7.93 0.26 -4.81
N SER A 12 7.62 0.89 -3.68
CA SER A 12 8.42 1.99 -3.14
C SER A 12 9.45 1.48 -2.14
N LEU A 13 10.65 1.17 -2.64
CA LEU A 13 11.79 0.84 -1.78
C LEU A 13 12.06 1.91 -0.72
N HIS A 14 11.85 3.18 -1.08
CA HIS A 14 12.01 4.31 -0.16
C HIS A 14 11.02 4.25 1.00
N CYS A 15 9.73 3.99 0.73
CA CYS A 15 8.72 3.85 1.79
C CYS A 15 9.05 2.67 2.71
N ILE A 16 9.44 1.53 2.13
CA ILE A 16 9.82 0.35 2.92
C ILE A 16 11.01 0.64 3.83
N ASN A 17 12.03 1.35 3.32
CA ASN A 17 13.19 1.75 4.11
C ASN A 17 12.81 2.71 5.24
N LEU A 18 11.84 3.59 5.06
CA LEU A 18 11.34 4.47 6.13
C LEU A 18 10.57 3.70 7.21
N ILE A 19 9.77 2.72 6.80
CA ILE A 19 8.99 1.87 7.70
C ILE A 19 9.90 0.90 8.47
N LYS A 20 10.91 0.30 7.83
CA LYS A 20 11.84 -0.64 8.49
C LYS A 20 12.99 0.06 9.21
N GLY A 21 13.34 1.27 8.79
CA GLY A 21 14.47 2.03 9.32
C GLY A 21 14.18 2.72 10.66
N LEU A 22 15.26 3.21 11.27
CA LEU A 22 15.21 4.02 12.49
C LEU A 22 14.45 5.32 12.27
N GLN A 23 13.80 5.83 13.33
CA GLN A 23 13.02 7.07 13.35
C GLN A 23 13.79 8.23 12.70
N VAL A 24 13.29 8.70 11.55
CA VAL A 24 13.84 9.89 10.90
C VAL A 24 13.22 11.10 11.59
N LYS A 25 13.93 11.65 12.59
CA LYS A 25 13.54 12.91 13.21
C LYS A 25 13.44 13.99 12.12
N TYR A 26 12.37 14.79 12.16
CA TYR A 26 12.13 15.97 11.29
C TYR A 26 11.65 15.70 9.84
N ARG A 27 10.62 14.86 9.65
CA ARG A 27 9.86 14.82 8.39
C ARG A 27 8.39 15.14 8.63
N ILE A 28 7.76 15.88 7.71
CA ILE A 28 6.31 16.16 7.72
C ILE A 28 5.49 14.86 7.82
N GLN A 29 6.01 13.79 7.25
CA GLN A 29 5.38 12.46 7.20
C GLN A 29 5.68 11.60 8.45
N ALA A 30 6.41 12.09 9.45
CA ALA A 30 6.85 11.28 10.59
C ALA A 30 5.68 10.67 11.38
N VAL A 31 4.57 11.41 11.51
CA VAL A 31 3.35 10.93 12.17
C VAL A 31 2.77 9.73 11.42
N LEU A 32 2.54 9.86 10.10
CA LEU A 32 2.02 8.78 9.27
C LEU A 32 2.93 7.54 9.26
N ILE A 33 4.26 7.73 9.23
CA ILE A 33 5.21 6.62 9.30
C ILE A 33 5.11 5.89 10.64
N GLN A 34 4.92 6.63 11.75
CA GLN A 34 4.72 6.03 13.06
C GLN A 34 3.40 5.26 13.13
N ASP A 35 2.31 5.84 12.65
CA ASP A 35 1.00 5.18 12.62
C ASP A 35 1.04 3.86 11.82
N ILE A 36 1.74 3.85 10.69
CA ILE A 36 1.95 2.64 9.88
C ILE A 36 2.74 1.59 10.68
N LYS A 37 3.82 1.99 11.37
CA LYS A 37 4.63 1.07 12.20
C LYS A 37 3.80 0.45 13.32
N ASP A 38 2.97 1.26 13.98
CA ASP A 38 2.10 0.79 15.06
C ASP A 38 1.07 -0.21 14.54
N LEU A 39 0.42 0.07 13.41
CA LEU A 39 -0.53 -0.86 12.76
C LEU A 39 0.13 -2.19 12.35
N ILE A 40 1.34 -2.14 11.77
CA ILE A 40 2.10 -3.33 11.39
C ILE A 40 2.40 -4.20 12.62
N SER A 41 2.78 -3.57 13.73
CA SER A 41 3.08 -4.28 14.99
C SER A 41 1.85 -4.96 15.61
N GLN A 42 0.66 -4.43 15.34
CA GLN A 42 -0.61 -4.98 15.84
C GLN A 42 -1.11 -6.17 15.01
N ILE A 43 -0.83 -6.17 13.70
CA ILE A 43 -1.49 -7.07 12.72
C ILE A 43 -0.53 -8.17 12.18
N ASN A 44 0.64 -8.37 12.78
CA ASN A 44 1.65 -9.36 12.31
C ASN A 44 1.89 -9.26 10.79
N VAL A 45 2.19 -8.04 10.33
CA VAL A 45 2.34 -7.74 8.90
C VAL A 45 3.81 -7.84 8.48
N SER A 46 4.09 -8.63 7.45
CA SER A 46 5.41 -8.66 6.79
C SER A 46 5.39 -7.83 5.52
N ILE A 47 6.28 -6.85 5.41
CA ILE A 47 6.37 -5.95 4.25
C ILE A 47 7.56 -6.30 3.36
N TYR A 48 7.32 -6.43 2.05
CA TYR A 48 8.34 -6.72 1.05
C TYR A 48 8.33 -5.72 -0.09
N HIS A 49 9.49 -5.58 -0.72
CA HIS A 49 9.63 -4.81 -1.94
C HIS A 49 9.28 -5.68 -3.14
N THR A 50 8.49 -5.16 -4.06
CA THR A 50 8.24 -5.74 -5.38
C THR A 50 8.69 -4.78 -6.47
N LEU A 51 8.89 -5.27 -7.70
CA LEU A 51 9.09 -4.38 -8.84
C LEU A 51 7.76 -3.72 -9.21
N ARG A 52 7.82 -2.55 -9.85
CA ARG A 52 6.64 -1.78 -10.25
C ARG A 52 5.70 -2.58 -11.17
N GLU A 53 6.26 -3.48 -11.97
CA GLU A 53 5.54 -4.40 -12.84
C GLU A 53 4.70 -5.44 -12.08
N GLY A 54 5.07 -5.76 -10.83
CA GLY A 54 4.33 -6.66 -9.95
C GLY A 54 3.49 -5.93 -8.90
N ASN A 55 3.16 -4.65 -9.16
CA ASN A 55 2.26 -3.85 -8.34
C ASN A 55 1.25 -3.10 -9.21
N GLN A 56 0.89 -3.66 -10.37
CA GLN A 56 0.14 -2.96 -11.41
C GLN A 56 -1.29 -2.65 -10.99
N CYS A 57 -1.95 -3.57 -10.26
CA CYS A 57 -3.30 -3.31 -9.75
C CYS A 57 -3.30 -2.12 -8.78
N ALA A 58 -2.34 -2.05 -7.85
CA ALA A 58 -2.26 -0.94 -6.89
C ALA A 58 -1.99 0.40 -7.58
N ASP A 59 -1.09 0.44 -8.57
CA ASP A 59 -0.81 1.64 -9.37
C ASP A 59 -2.05 2.09 -10.18
N PHE A 60 -2.81 1.13 -10.72
CA PHE A 60 -4.08 1.43 -11.38
C PHE A 60 -5.07 2.10 -10.43
N PHE A 61 -5.28 1.56 -9.22
CA PHE A 61 -6.18 2.15 -8.24
C PHE A 61 -5.72 3.51 -7.73
N ALA A 62 -4.40 3.70 -7.56
CA ALA A 62 -3.84 4.99 -7.19
C ALA A 62 -4.15 6.05 -8.27
N LYS A 63 -3.96 5.73 -9.55
CA LYS A 63 -4.29 6.61 -10.68
C LYS A 63 -5.79 6.86 -10.83
N LEU A 64 -6.61 5.82 -10.62
CA LEU A 64 -8.07 5.95 -10.69
C LEU A 64 -8.60 6.96 -9.68
N ARG A 65 -7.99 7.01 -8.48
CA ARG A 65 -8.38 7.99 -7.44
C ARG A 65 -7.90 9.40 -7.72
N VAL A 66 -6.78 9.60 -8.41
CA VAL A 66 -6.32 10.95 -8.79
C VAL A 66 -7.33 11.67 -9.69
N SER A 67 -8.16 10.93 -10.42
CA SER A 67 -9.25 11.50 -11.25
C SER A 67 -10.57 11.74 -10.51
N SER A 68 -10.63 11.56 -9.19
CA SER A 68 -11.86 11.62 -8.39
C SER A 68 -11.75 12.70 -7.31
N ASP A 69 -12.77 13.56 -7.19
CA ASP A 69 -12.91 14.53 -6.09
C ASP A 69 -13.47 13.90 -4.78
N VAL A 70 -13.62 12.57 -4.73
CA VAL A 70 -14.23 11.87 -3.60
C VAL A 70 -13.16 11.29 -2.69
N ASP A 71 -13.23 11.62 -1.40
CA ASP A 71 -12.26 11.19 -0.38
C ASP A 71 -12.16 9.67 -0.25
N PHE A 72 -13.28 8.95 -0.42
CA PHE A 72 -13.33 7.49 -0.32
C PHE A 72 -14.39 6.89 -1.25
N VAL A 73 -13.99 5.86 -2.00
CA VAL A 73 -14.86 5.14 -2.92
C VAL A 73 -14.75 3.64 -2.65
N THR A 74 -15.90 2.99 -2.49
CA THR A 74 -16.00 1.53 -2.44
C THR A 74 -16.53 1.01 -3.77
N HIS A 75 -15.81 0.09 -4.39
CA HIS A 75 -16.22 -0.55 -5.62
C HIS A 75 -16.94 -1.87 -5.31
N THR A 76 -18.23 -1.97 -5.63
CA THR A 76 -19.01 -3.23 -5.48
C THR A 76 -18.70 -4.25 -6.57
N SER A 77 -18.01 -3.83 -7.63
CA SER A 77 -17.51 -4.69 -8.70
C SER A 77 -16.14 -4.18 -9.19
N PRO A 78 -15.28 -5.04 -9.75
CA PRO A 78 -13.97 -4.61 -10.24
C PRO A 78 -14.11 -3.51 -11.30
N PRO A 79 -13.41 -2.36 -11.15
CA PRO A 79 -13.38 -1.32 -12.17
C PRO A 79 -12.90 -1.87 -13.52
N GLU A 80 -13.36 -1.23 -14.58
CA GLU A 80 -12.92 -1.56 -15.94
C GLU A 80 -11.39 -1.42 -16.04
N GLY A 81 -10.72 -2.44 -16.57
CA GLY A 81 -9.25 -2.50 -16.67
C GLY A 81 -8.58 -3.39 -15.61
N VAL A 82 -9.07 -3.44 -14.37
CA VAL A 82 -8.44 -4.22 -13.28
C VAL A 82 -8.37 -5.71 -13.61
N ARG A 83 -9.41 -6.26 -14.24
CA ARG A 83 -9.47 -7.69 -14.61
C ARG A 83 -8.34 -8.13 -15.53
N ASN A 84 -7.81 -7.23 -16.36
CA ASN A 84 -6.70 -7.55 -17.25
C ASN A 84 -5.36 -7.51 -16.50
N LEU A 85 -5.23 -6.62 -15.52
CA LEU A 85 -4.04 -6.51 -14.67
C LEU A 85 -3.90 -7.72 -13.76
N LEU A 86 -5.01 -8.22 -13.19
CA LEU A 86 -5.02 -9.42 -12.34
C LEU A 86 -4.49 -10.69 -13.02
N LYS A 87 -4.41 -10.73 -14.35
CA LYS A 87 -3.82 -11.88 -15.06
C LYS A 87 -2.29 -11.88 -15.04
N ASN A 88 -1.70 -10.72 -14.72
CA ASN A 88 -0.26 -10.46 -14.80
C ASN A 88 0.36 -10.10 -13.44
N ASP A 89 -0.46 -10.00 -12.38
CA ASP A 89 -0.06 -9.74 -10.99
C ASP A 89 0.20 -11.05 -10.22
#